data_AF-A0A2T2R0Q4-F1
#
_entry.id   AF-A0A2T2R0Q4-F1
#
_cell.length_a   1.000
_cell.length_b   1.000
_cell.length_c   1.000
_cell.angle_alpha   90.00
_cell.angle_beta   90.00
_cell.angle_gamma   90.00
#
_symmetry.space_group_name_H-M   'P 1'
#
loop_
_entity.id
_entity.type
_entity.pdbx_description
1 polymer ?
#
loop_
_entity_poly.entity_id
_entity_poly.type
_entity_poly.pdbx_seq_one_letter_code
_entity_poly.pdbx_strand_id
1 'polypeptide(L)'
;FILAILQQESNLGKNVGTCNRPQDPESKSWRNIMKPSRDIEPYKRITDELGVDPDTQPLSCPYKNGWGGAMGPSQFIPSTWEKYQNRIANAVGVSTPNPWNPEHAFTASGIYLADLGAASGSYSAERQAALRYYAGSNWQSPSVQFYGDQVMQRKQDIQSDIDTIEAAE
;
A
#
# COMPACT_ATOMS: atom_id res chain seq x y z
N PHE A 1 -9.79 -10.78 1.48
CA PHE A 1 -9.37 -9.65 2.35
C PHE A 1 -8.26 -8.80 1.72
N ILE A 2 -7.09 -9.35 1.37
CA ILE A 2 -5.98 -8.56 0.78
C ILE A 2 -6.40 -7.79 -0.49
N LEU A 3 -7.18 -8.41 -1.38
CA LEU A 3 -7.74 -7.73 -2.55
C LEU A 3 -8.59 -6.50 -2.19
N ALA A 4 -9.35 -6.56 -1.10
CA ALA A 4 -10.16 -5.43 -0.64
C ALA A 4 -9.30 -4.25 -0.18
N ILE A 5 -8.17 -4.54 0.48
CA ILE A 5 -7.16 -3.52 0.84
C ILE A 5 -6.60 -2.90 -0.44
N LEU A 6 -6.10 -3.69 -1.38
CA LEU A 6 -5.53 -3.16 -2.63
C LEU A 6 -6.56 -2.40 -3.49
N GLN A 7 -7.83 -2.82 -3.46
CA GLN A 7 -8.91 -2.11 -4.13
C GLN A 7 -9.18 -0.75 -3.47
N GLN A 8 -9.18 -0.68 -2.14
CA GLN A 8 -9.30 0.56 -1.40
C GLN A 8 -8.11 1.50 -1.63
N GLU A 9 -6.88 0.97 -1.66
CA GLU A 9 -5.66 1.75 -1.79
C GLU A 9 -5.43 2.31 -3.20
N SER A 10 -5.63 1.48 -4.23
CA SER A 10 -5.21 1.83 -5.60
C SER A 10 -6.16 1.32 -6.67
N ASN A 11 -7.35 0.84 -6.30
CA ASN A 11 -8.26 0.14 -7.20
C ASN A 11 -7.54 -1.01 -7.94
N LEU A 12 -6.84 -1.86 -7.17
CA LEU A 12 -6.07 -3.00 -7.67
C LEU A 12 -4.92 -2.58 -8.62
N GLY A 13 -4.21 -1.53 -8.26
CA GLY A 13 -3.07 -1.02 -9.03
C GLY A 13 -3.43 -0.13 -10.22
N LYS A 14 -4.72 0.18 -10.45
CA LYS A 14 -5.13 1.12 -11.50
C LYS A 14 -4.71 2.56 -11.19
N ASN A 15 -4.66 2.92 -9.90
CA ASN A 15 -4.38 4.27 -9.41
C ASN A 15 -3.21 4.25 -8.43
N VAL A 16 -1.97 4.22 -8.93
CA VAL A 16 -0.75 4.13 -8.10
C VAL A 16 -0.12 5.49 -7.75
N GLY A 17 -0.70 6.59 -8.20
CA GLY A 17 -0.21 7.94 -7.91
C GLY A 17 -0.33 8.92 -9.07
N THR A 18 -0.41 10.21 -8.74
CA THR A 18 -0.48 11.33 -9.72
C THR A 18 0.50 12.46 -9.38
N CYS A 19 1.51 12.13 -8.58
CA CYS A 19 2.67 12.95 -8.29
C CYS A 19 3.94 12.23 -8.77
N ASN A 20 5.01 13.02 -8.96
CA ASN A 20 6.33 12.55 -9.39
C ASN A 20 6.38 11.84 -10.76
N ARG A 21 5.43 12.15 -11.65
CA ARG A 21 5.47 11.68 -13.03
C ARG A 21 6.35 12.63 -13.86
N PRO A 22 6.92 12.19 -15.00
CA PRO A 22 7.88 12.98 -15.78
C PRO A 22 7.43 14.41 -16.18
N GLN A 23 6.12 14.66 -16.25
CA GLN A 23 5.53 15.96 -16.62
C GLN A 23 4.98 16.76 -15.43
N ASP A 24 5.02 16.21 -14.21
CA ASP A 24 4.51 16.90 -13.05
C ASP A 24 5.45 18.07 -12.64
N PRO A 25 4.91 19.20 -12.15
CA PRO A 25 5.74 20.32 -11.68
C PRO A 25 6.58 19.92 -10.46
N GLU A 26 7.66 20.67 -10.19
CA GLU A 26 8.57 20.43 -9.06
C GLU A 26 7.84 20.33 -7.71
N SER A 27 6.73 21.07 -7.50
CA SER A 27 5.93 20.99 -6.27
C SER A 27 5.33 19.60 -6.00
N LYS A 28 5.30 18.73 -7.00
CA LYS A 28 4.87 17.33 -6.91
C LYS A 28 6.04 16.33 -6.93
N SER A 29 7.28 16.79 -6.96
CA SER A 29 8.45 15.91 -6.92
C SER A 29 8.49 15.15 -5.61
N TRP A 30 9.08 13.94 -5.64
CA TRP A 30 9.26 13.12 -4.43
C TRP A 30 9.99 13.90 -3.32
N ARG A 31 10.89 14.83 -3.67
CA ARG A 31 11.62 15.71 -2.75
C ARG A 31 10.70 16.65 -1.96
N ASN A 32 9.58 17.07 -2.54
CA ASN A 32 8.64 18.00 -1.93
C ASN A 32 7.43 17.31 -1.26
N ILE A 33 6.99 16.16 -1.78
CA ILE A 33 5.79 15.48 -1.27
C ILE A 33 6.08 14.51 -0.12
N MET A 34 7.31 14.01 0.01
CA MET A 34 7.69 13.04 1.04
C MET A 34 8.09 13.72 2.34
N LYS A 35 7.84 13.05 3.47
CA LYS A 35 8.34 13.51 4.77
C LYS A 35 9.87 13.40 4.80
N PRO A 36 10.63 14.51 4.88
CA PRO A 36 12.08 14.47 4.63
C PRO A 36 12.84 13.55 5.60
N SER A 37 12.51 13.62 6.89
CA SER A 37 13.19 12.82 7.92
C SER A 37 12.79 11.35 7.97
N ARG A 38 11.76 10.94 7.20
CA ARG A 38 11.21 9.58 7.26
C ARG A 38 11.36 8.84 5.95
N ASP A 39 11.06 9.45 4.81
CA ASP A 39 10.81 8.71 3.56
C ASP A 39 11.78 9.03 2.42
N ILE A 40 12.47 10.18 2.42
CA ILE A 40 13.38 10.57 1.34
C ILE A 40 14.55 9.60 1.20
N GLU A 41 15.30 9.33 2.27
CA GLU A 41 16.45 8.44 2.20
C GLU A 41 16.06 6.97 1.92
N PRO A 42 14.98 6.42 2.53
CA PRO A 42 14.45 5.14 2.10
C PRO A 42 14.07 5.07 0.62
N TYR A 43 13.42 6.10 0.09
CA TYR A 43 13.02 6.13 -1.31
C TYR A 43 14.22 6.09 -2.27
N LYS A 44 15.27 6.86 -1.95
CA LYS A 44 16.53 6.85 -2.70
C LYS A 44 17.17 5.46 -2.71
N ARG A 45 17.24 4.77 -1.56
CA ARG A 45 17.80 3.41 -1.50
C ARG A 45 16.97 2.41 -2.30
N ILE A 46 15.65 2.45 -2.17
CA ILE A 46 14.76 1.56 -2.93
C ILE A 46 14.93 1.75 -4.44
N THR A 47 14.98 3.00 -4.90
CA THR A 47 15.12 3.30 -6.33
C THR A 47 16.50 2.95 -6.88
N ASP A 48 17.56 3.18 -6.09
CA ASP A 48 18.94 2.75 -6.39
C ASP A 48 19.06 1.22 -6.49
N GLU A 49 18.54 0.49 -5.50
CA GLU A 49 18.53 -0.99 -5.49
C GLU A 49 17.77 -1.59 -6.68
N LEU A 50 16.71 -0.92 -7.13
CA LEU A 50 15.91 -1.32 -8.30
C LEU A 50 16.53 -0.88 -9.64
N GLY A 51 17.51 0.03 -9.62
CA GLY A 51 18.08 0.62 -10.83
C GLY A 51 17.10 1.47 -11.64
N VAL A 52 16.14 2.13 -10.97
CA VAL A 52 15.12 2.98 -11.61
C VAL A 52 15.35 4.45 -11.30
N ASP A 53 14.95 5.33 -12.23
CA ASP A 53 15.04 6.77 -12.02
C ASP A 53 13.99 7.24 -10.99
N PRO A 54 14.39 7.79 -9.83
CA PRO A 54 13.48 8.28 -8.80
C PRO A 54 12.62 9.45 -9.26
N ASP A 55 13.01 10.19 -10.31
CA ASP A 55 12.26 11.35 -10.80
C ASP A 55 11.11 10.96 -11.75
N THR A 56 10.92 9.65 -12.01
CA THR A 56 9.93 9.16 -12.98
C THR A 56 8.90 8.19 -12.39
N GLN A 57 9.04 7.79 -11.12
CA GLN A 57 8.13 6.81 -10.53
C GLN A 57 6.85 7.47 -10.02
N PRO A 58 5.66 6.94 -10.35
CA PRO A 58 4.40 7.48 -9.85
C PRO A 58 4.27 7.26 -8.34
N LEU A 59 3.85 8.31 -7.65
CA LEU A 59 3.70 8.37 -6.20
C LEU A 59 2.37 9.00 -5.79
N SER A 60 1.88 8.64 -4.61
CA SER A 60 0.73 9.32 -4.02
C SER A 60 1.03 10.79 -3.75
N CYS A 61 0.04 11.65 -3.97
CA CYS A 61 0.15 13.06 -3.63
C CYS A 61 -0.18 13.29 -2.15
N PRO A 62 0.33 14.37 -1.52
CA PRO A 62 -0.05 14.75 -0.18
C PRO A 62 -1.55 14.99 -0.05
N TYR A 63 -2.14 14.55 1.06
CA TYR A 63 -3.52 14.87 1.39
C TYR A 63 -3.58 15.96 2.46
N LYS A 64 -4.20 17.10 2.13
CA LYS A 64 -4.26 18.31 2.98
C LYS A 64 -2.85 18.71 3.46
N ASN A 65 -2.65 18.83 4.77
CA ASN A 65 -1.37 19.19 5.38
C ASN A 65 -0.49 17.95 5.70
N GLY A 66 -0.81 16.82 5.07
CA GLY A 66 -0.07 15.57 5.22
C GLY A 66 1.10 15.44 4.25
N TRP A 67 1.59 14.20 4.12
CA TRP A 67 2.65 13.83 3.19
C TRP A 67 2.12 12.84 2.15
N GLY A 68 2.75 12.81 0.98
CA GLY A 68 2.53 11.80 -0.06
C GLY A 68 3.67 10.78 -0.10
N GLY A 69 3.95 10.27 -1.29
CA GLY A 69 5.09 9.38 -1.54
C GLY A 69 4.80 7.90 -1.33
N ALA A 70 3.54 7.51 -1.15
CA ALA A 70 3.17 6.09 -1.15
C ALA A 70 3.37 5.49 -2.55
N MET A 71 3.89 4.27 -2.59
CA MET A 71 4.38 3.63 -3.81
C MET A 71 3.48 2.46 -4.22
N GLY A 72 3.22 2.35 -5.51
CA GLY A 72 2.64 1.16 -6.14
C GLY A 72 1.26 0.74 -5.63
N PRO A 73 0.81 -0.49 -5.96
CA PRO A 73 -0.54 -0.95 -5.66
C PRO A 73 -0.89 -1.00 -4.16
N SER A 74 0.08 -1.30 -3.30
CA SER A 74 -0.12 -1.37 -1.85
C SER A 74 -0.10 -0.01 -1.17
N GLN A 75 0.33 1.05 -1.85
CA GLN A 75 0.48 2.38 -1.27
C GLN A 75 1.33 2.38 0.02
N PHE A 76 2.38 1.56 0.06
CA PHE A 76 3.36 1.64 1.14
C PHE A 76 4.20 2.91 1.00
N ILE A 77 4.37 3.63 2.10
CA ILE A 77 5.42 4.66 2.18
C ILE A 77 6.80 3.99 2.20
N PRO A 78 7.86 4.68 1.71
CA PRO A 78 9.22 4.13 1.61
C PRO A 78 9.75 3.51 2.89
N SER A 79 9.57 4.20 4.02
CA SER A 79 10.02 3.70 5.33
C SER A 79 9.28 2.46 5.83
N THR A 80 8.05 2.21 5.36
CA THR A 80 7.33 0.96 5.64
C THR A 80 7.86 -0.14 4.73
N TRP A 81 8.01 0.13 3.43
CA TRP A 81 8.54 -0.84 2.47
C TRP A 81 9.88 -1.43 2.91
N GLU A 82 10.85 -0.59 3.29
CA GLU A 82 12.16 -1.06 3.73
C GLU A 82 12.10 -2.03 4.92
N LYS A 83 11.18 -1.83 5.87
CA LYS A 83 11.03 -2.72 7.04
C LYS A 83 10.59 -4.12 6.64
N TYR A 84 9.87 -4.25 5.53
CA TYR A 84 9.32 -5.52 5.06
C TYR A 84 10.07 -6.09 3.86
N GLN A 85 10.97 -5.34 3.21
CA GLN A 85 11.57 -5.71 1.93
C GLN A 85 12.20 -7.10 1.94
N ASN A 86 12.98 -7.46 2.97
CA ASN A 86 13.61 -8.78 3.04
C ASN A 86 12.57 -9.91 3.14
N ARG A 87 11.48 -9.70 3.89
CA ARG A 87 10.39 -10.69 4.00
C ARG A 87 9.61 -10.81 2.69
N ILE A 88 9.43 -9.70 1.98
CA ILE A 88 8.78 -9.68 0.66
C ILE A 88 9.66 -10.42 -0.35
N ALA A 89 10.95 -10.09 -0.43
CA ALA A 89 11.93 -10.74 -1.30
C ALA A 89 11.96 -12.25 -1.09
N ASN A 90 12.06 -12.70 0.16
CA ASN A 90 12.05 -14.12 0.49
C ASN A 90 10.73 -14.81 0.09
N ALA A 91 9.59 -14.15 0.30
CA ALA A 91 8.28 -14.72 0.00
C ALA A 91 8.01 -14.86 -1.50
N VAL A 92 8.53 -13.94 -2.33
CA VAL A 92 8.35 -13.95 -3.79
C VAL A 92 9.56 -14.48 -4.56
N GLY A 93 10.61 -14.92 -3.86
CA GLY A 93 11.79 -15.57 -4.46
C GLY A 93 12.69 -14.64 -5.28
N VAL A 94 12.81 -13.37 -4.91
CA VAL A 94 13.66 -12.37 -5.60
C VAL A 94 14.68 -11.76 -4.65
N SER A 95 15.76 -11.19 -5.18
CA SER A 95 16.76 -10.46 -4.37
C SER A 95 16.28 -9.06 -3.99
N THR A 96 15.67 -8.34 -4.94
CA THR A 96 15.23 -6.95 -4.78
C THR A 96 13.73 -6.88 -5.06
N PRO A 97 12.87 -6.70 -4.04
CA PRO A 97 11.45 -6.59 -4.26
C PRO A 97 11.13 -5.19 -4.82
N ASN A 98 10.17 -5.13 -5.73
CA ASN A 98 9.71 -3.91 -6.40
C ASN A 98 8.30 -3.50 -5.93
N PRO A 99 8.09 -2.32 -5.32
CA PRO A 99 6.78 -1.89 -4.83
C PRO A 99 5.74 -1.62 -5.93
N TRP A 100 6.18 -1.38 -7.18
CA TRP A 100 5.29 -1.22 -8.34
C TRP A 100 4.97 -2.55 -9.04
N ASN A 101 5.61 -3.66 -8.66
CA ASN A 101 5.22 -4.98 -9.15
C ASN A 101 3.97 -5.48 -8.37
N PRO A 102 2.89 -5.91 -9.06
CA PRO A 102 1.65 -6.32 -8.41
C PRO A 102 1.78 -7.50 -7.45
N GLU A 103 2.56 -8.52 -7.80
CA GLU A 103 2.77 -9.73 -6.97
C GLU A 103 3.50 -9.38 -5.67
N HIS A 104 4.55 -8.55 -5.77
CA HIS A 104 5.29 -8.08 -4.61
C HIS A 104 4.43 -7.20 -3.71
N ALA A 105 3.63 -6.29 -4.29
CA ALA A 105 2.72 -5.44 -3.55
C ALA A 105 1.63 -6.25 -2.83
N PHE A 106 1.05 -7.25 -3.49
CA PHE A 106 0.09 -8.17 -2.88
C PHE A 106 0.70 -8.93 -1.70
N THR A 107 1.91 -9.47 -1.90
CA THR A 107 2.65 -10.18 -0.86
C THR A 107 3.00 -9.27 0.32
N ALA A 108 3.44 -8.04 0.04
CA ALA A 108 3.71 -7.02 1.06
C ALA A 108 2.49 -6.71 1.92
N SER A 109 1.32 -6.48 1.30
CA SER A 109 0.08 -6.27 2.02
C SER A 109 -0.29 -7.48 2.88
N GLY A 110 -0.15 -8.71 2.37
CA GLY A 110 -0.41 -9.93 3.14
C GLY A 110 0.48 -10.06 4.38
N ILE A 111 1.80 -9.88 4.21
CA ILE A 111 2.77 -9.94 5.31
C ILE A 111 2.45 -8.88 6.37
N TYR A 112 2.23 -7.63 5.95
CA TYR A 112 1.97 -6.55 6.89
C TYR A 112 0.64 -6.73 7.64
N LEU A 113 -0.43 -7.11 6.94
CA LEU A 113 -1.73 -7.34 7.57
C LEU A 113 -1.70 -8.52 8.55
N ALA A 114 -0.92 -9.55 8.27
CA ALA A 114 -0.71 -10.67 9.19
C ALA A 114 -0.07 -10.19 10.50
N ASP A 115 0.98 -9.36 10.43
CA ASP A 115 1.62 -8.75 11.62
C ASP A 115 0.66 -7.83 12.40
N LEU A 116 -0.31 -7.23 11.72
CA LEU A 116 -1.37 -6.42 12.34
C LEU A 116 -2.50 -7.25 12.97
N GLY A 117 -2.43 -8.59 12.88
CA GLY A 117 -3.35 -9.53 13.51
C GLY A 117 -4.41 -10.14 12.59
N ALA A 118 -4.42 -9.78 11.30
CA ALA A 118 -5.42 -10.30 10.35
C ALA A 118 -5.34 -11.81 10.11
N ALA A 119 -4.21 -12.45 10.46
CA ALA A 119 -4.00 -13.88 10.26
C ALA A 119 -5.00 -14.77 11.03
N SER A 120 -5.67 -14.25 12.06
CA SER A 120 -6.75 -14.99 12.75
C SER A 120 -8.02 -15.15 11.92
N GLY A 121 -8.17 -14.39 10.81
CA GLY A 121 -9.30 -14.48 9.89
C GLY A 121 -10.64 -13.98 10.45
N SER A 122 -10.69 -13.50 11.69
CA SER A 122 -11.92 -12.97 12.28
C SER A 122 -12.24 -11.58 11.72
N TYR A 123 -13.54 -11.28 11.59
CA TYR A 123 -14.01 -9.97 11.12
C TYR A 123 -13.39 -8.81 11.92
N SER A 124 -13.34 -8.93 13.26
CA SER A 124 -12.82 -7.90 14.13
C SER A 124 -11.31 -7.71 13.94
N ALA A 125 -10.55 -8.80 13.78
CA ALA A 125 -9.11 -8.74 13.58
C ALA A 125 -8.75 -8.14 12.21
N GLU A 126 -9.43 -8.54 11.14
CA GLU A 126 -9.23 -7.98 9.81
C GLU A 126 -9.61 -6.50 9.75
N ARG A 127 -10.76 -6.11 10.32
CA ARG A 127 -11.17 -4.71 10.38
C ARG A 127 -10.17 -3.87 11.16
N GLN A 128 -9.66 -4.38 12.29
CA GLN A 128 -8.63 -3.70 13.06
C GLN A 128 -7.32 -3.58 12.28
N ALA A 129 -6.90 -4.63 11.59
CA ALA A 129 -5.70 -4.61 10.75
C ALA A 129 -5.85 -3.60 9.61
N ALA A 130 -7.01 -3.50 8.96
CA ALA A 130 -7.30 -2.51 7.94
C ALA A 130 -7.17 -1.07 8.49
N LEU A 131 -7.73 -0.80 9.68
CA LEU A 131 -7.59 0.52 10.30
C LEU A 131 -6.14 0.87 10.66
N ARG A 132 -5.37 -0.12 11.12
CA ARG A 132 -3.94 0.05 11.42
C ARG A 132 -3.11 0.25 10.15
N TYR A 133 -3.47 -0.42 9.06
CA TYR A 133 -2.86 -0.24 7.76
C TYR A 133 -2.96 1.21 7.31
N TYR A 134 -4.18 1.78 7.38
CA TYR A 134 -4.46 3.14 6.94
C TYR A 134 -3.96 4.24 7.89
N ALA A 135 -4.22 4.10 9.20
CA ALA A 135 -4.04 5.19 10.16
C ALA A 135 -2.90 4.96 11.17
N GLY A 136 -2.20 3.82 11.10
CA GLY A 136 -1.13 3.48 12.03
C GLY A 136 -1.61 3.51 13.49
N SER A 137 -0.89 4.24 14.35
CA SER A 137 -1.25 4.38 15.77
C SER A 137 -2.59 5.08 16.01
N ASN A 138 -3.10 5.84 15.04
CA ASN A 138 -4.35 6.60 15.15
C ASN A 138 -5.59 5.78 14.76
N TRP A 139 -5.45 4.46 14.59
CA TRP A 139 -6.52 3.55 14.13
C TRP A 139 -7.80 3.56 14.99
N GLN A 140 -7.72 4.00 16.25
CA GLN A 140 -8.88 4.13 17.15
C GLN A 140 -9.62 5.47 17.00
N SER A 141 -9.09 6.42 16.22
CA SER A 141 -9.77 7.69 16.00
C SER A 141 -11.15 7.45 15.35
N PRO A 142 -12.23 8.10 15.84
CA PRO A 142 -13.53 8.04 15.18
C PRO A 142 -13.48 8.47 13.72
N SER A 143 -12.61 9.44 13.39
CA SER A 143 -12.49 10.01 12.05
C SER A 143 -11.93 9.05 11.00
N VAL A 144 -11.36 7.90 11.39
CA VAL A 144 -10.78 6.91 10.45
C VAL A 144 -11.57 5.60 10.40
N GLN A 145 -12.60 5.44 11.24
CA GLN A 145 -13.36 4.19 11.33
C GLN A 145 -13.99 3.78 9.99
N PHE A 146 -14.40 4.77 9.20
CA PHE A 146 -14.98 4.57 7.87
C PHE A 146 -14.09 3.70 6.96
N TYR A 147 -12.77 3.77 7.09
CA TYR A 147 -11.85 3.01 6.25
C TYR A 147 -11.99 1.51 6.52
N GLY A 148 -12.02 1.12 7.79
CA GLY A 148 -12.21 -0.28 8.18
C GLY A 148 -13.54 -0.82 7.65
N ASP A 149 -14.61 -0.06 7.80
CA ASP A 149 -15.95 -0.45 7.33
C ASP A 149 -15.99 -0.61 5.80
N GLN A 150 -15.37 0.31 5.05
CA GLN A 150 -15.27 0.23 3.59
C GLN A 150 -14.48 -1.00 3.13
N VAL A 151 -13.36 -1.32 3.78
CA VAL A 151 -12.57 -2.52 3.44
C VAL A 151 -13.37 -3.79 3.71
N MET A 152 -14.11 -3.85 4.82
CA MET A 152 -14.94 -5.02 5.13
C MET A 152 -16.09 -5.18 4.14
N GLN A 153 -16.73 -4.08 3.71
CA GLN A 153 -17.73 -4.13 2.65
C GLN A 153 -17.13 -4.64 1.34
N ARG A 154 -16.01 -4.06 0.90
CA ARG A 154 -15.31 -4.53 -0.31
C ARG A 154 -14.91 -6.00 -0.23
N LYS A 155 -14.51 -6.49 0.94
CA LYS A 155 -14.21 -7.91 1.15
C LYS A 155 -15.44 -8.76 0.86
N GLN A 156 -16.61 -8.35 1.35
CA GLN A 156 -17.87 -9.08 1.12
C GLN A 156 -18.26 -9.04 -0.36
N ASP A 157 -18.18 -7.88 -1.00
CA ASP A 157 -18.52 -7.72 -2.42
C ASP A 157 -17.62 -8.62 -3.29
N ILE A 158 -16.30 -8.57 -3.08
CA ILE A 158 -15.34 -9.42 -3.79
C ILE A 158 -15.61 -10.91 -3.55
N GLN A 159 -15.96 -11.30 -2.32
CA GLN A 159 -16.28 -12.70 -2.03
C GLN A 159 -17.56 -13.13 -2.76
N SER A 160 -18.58 -12.27 -2.80
CA SER A 160 -19.82 -12.55 -3.53
C SER A 160 -19.57 -12.70 -5.04
N ASP A 161 -18.67 -11.92 -5.61
CA ASP A 161 -18.28 -12.05 -7.02
C ASP A 161 -17.57 -13.39 -7.27
N ILE A 162 -16.65 -13.80 -6.38
CA ILE A 162 -15.96 -15.09 -6.45
C ILE A 162 -16.96 -16.24 -6.38
N ASP A 163 -17.85 -16.23 -5.37
CA ASP A 163 -18.86 -17.28 -5.17
C ASP A 163 -19.77 -17.41 -6.39
N THR A 164 -20.09 -16.29 -7.05
CA THR A 164 -20.89 -16.28 -8.29
C THR A 164 -20.17 -16.92 -9.46
N ILE A 165 -18.86 -16.65 -9.60
CA ILE A 165 -18.02 -17.21 -10.67
C ILE A 165 -17.85 -18.72 -10.46
N GLU A 166 -17.53 -19.15 -9.25
CA GLU A 166 -17.33 -20.57 -8.93
C GLU A 166 -18.62 -21.39 -9.07
N ALA A 167 -19.78 -20.81 -8.77
CA ALA A 167 -21.08 -21.48 -8.96
C ALA A 167 -21.50 -21.61 -10.44
N ALA A 168 -20.83 -20.89 -11.36
CA ALA A 168 -21.09 -20.96 -12.79
C ALA A 168 -20.24 -22.02 -13.52
N GLU A 169 -19.27 -22.64 -12.82
CA GLU A 169 -18.43 -23.76 -13.30
C GLU A 169 -19.06 -25.13 -12.98
#